data_AF-A0A6V7ISR4-F1
#
_entry.id   AF-A0A6V7ISR4-F1
#
_cell.length_a   1.000
_cell.length_b   1.000
_cell.length_c   1.000
_cell.angle_alpha   90.00
_cell.angle_beta   90.00
_cell.angle_gamma   90.00
#
_symmetry.space_group_name_H-M   'P 1'
#
loop_
_entity.id
_entity.type
_entity.pdbx_description
1 polymer ?
#
loop_
_entity_poly.entity_id
_entity_poly.type
_entity_poly.pdbx_seq_one_letter_code
_entity_poly.pdbx_strand_id
1 'polypeptide(L)'
;DDLEPSKVQKIILVTGKHYYALQHQRELLSANNTAIIRLESLCPFPVLELNQELEKYPNARIIIWSQEEPQNMGAWSFIKPRFENLCGRR
;
A
#
# COMPACT_ATOMS: atom_id res chain seq x y z
N ASP A 1 -3.06 5.09 13.52
CA ASP A 1 -4.17 4.26 13.03
C ASP A 1 -4.51 3.21 14.06
N ASP A 2 -5.75 3.21 14.54
CA ASP A 2 -6.26 2.26 15.55
C ASP A 2 -6.62 0.90 14.92
N LEU A 3 -5.81 0.45 13.95
CA LEU A 3 -5.98 -0.84 13.31
C LEU A 3 -5.26 -1.91 14.13
N GLU A 4 -5.96 -2.98 14.49
CA GLU A 4 -5.31 -4.19 14.97
C GLU A 4 -4.62 -4.89 13.80
N PRO A 5 -3.28 -5.03 13.81
CA PRO A 5 -2.56 -5.52 12.63
C PRO A 5 -2.94 -6.95 12.22
N SER A 6 -3.40 -7.76 13.17
CA SER A 6 -3.92 -9.12 12.92
C SER A 6 -5.27 -9.14 12.19
N LYS A 7 -6.07 -8.08 12.22
CA LYS A 7 -7.36 -8.00 11.50
C LYS A 7 -7.21 -7.53 10.05
N VAL A 8 -6.06 -6.98 9.70
CA VAL A 8 -5.79 -6.46 8.35
C VAL A 8 -5.62 -7.62 7.37
N GLN A 9 -6.41 -7.59 6.30
CA GLN A 9 -6.40 -8.57 5.21
C GLN A 9 -5.94 -7.95 3.88
N LYS A 10 -6.06 -6.63 3.76
CA LYS A 10 -5.75 -5.86 2.55
C LYS A 10 -4.84 -4.68 2.90
N ILE A 11 -3.84 -4.46 2.07
CA ILE A 11 -2.95 -3.30 2.15
C ILE A 11 -3.10 -2.50 0.87
N ILE A 12 -3.37 -1.21 1.00
CA ILE A 12 -3.38 -0.25 -0.10
C ILE A 12 -2.12 0.60 0.01
N LEU A 13 -1.31 0.56 -1.02
CA LEU A 13 -0.14 1.38 -1.18
C LEU A 13 -0.49 2.59 -2.02
N VAL A 14 0.00 3.75 -1.58
CA VAL A 14 -0.29 5.03 -2.22
C VAL A 14 0.90 5.95 -2.06
N THR A 15 1.01 6.95 -2.93
CA THR A 15 1.98 8.03 -2.78
C THR A 15 1.28 9.40 -2.85
N GLY A 16 1.84 10.39 -2.17
CA GLY A 16 1.34 11.77 -2.17
C GLY A 16 -0.06 11.95 -1.58
N LYS A 17 -0.74 13.01 -2.04
CA LYS A 17 -2.02 13.49 -1.48
C LYS A 17 -3.18 12.51 -1.59
N HIS A 18 -3.11 11.55 -2.52
CA HIS A 18 -4.18 10.57 -2.72
C HIS A 18 -4.49 9.75 -1.45
N TYR A 19 -3.50 9.63 -0.57
CA TYR A 19 -3.67 9.07 0.77
C TYR A 19 -4.88 9.64 1.52
N TYR A 20 -5.07 10.96 1.52
CA TYR A 20 -6.14 11.58 2.30
C TYR A 20 -7.53 11.19 1.79
N ALA A 21 -7.68 11.07 0.47
CA ALA A 21 -8.92 10.60 -0.13
C ALA A 21 -9.22 9.15 0.26
N LEU A 22 -8.21 8.27 0.23
CA LEU A 22 -8.35 6.87 0.63
C LEU A 22 -8.63 6.72 2.13
N GLN A 23 -7.96 7.52 2.97
CA GLN A 23 -8.14 7.50 4.41
C GLN A 23 -9.56 7.92 4.79
N HIS A 24 -10.05 9.03 4.22
CA HIS A 24 -11.43 9.48 4.42
C HIS A 24 -12.44 8.42 3.97
N GLN A 25 -12.21 7.79 2.80
CA GLN A 25 -13.09 6.73 2.32
C GLN A 25 -13.06 5.49 3.22
N ARG A 26 -11.88 5.11 3.76
CA ARG A 26 -11.74 4.00 4.70
C ARG A 26 -12.53 4.23 5.98
N GLU A 27 -12.50 5.45 6.51
CA GLU A 27 -13.25 5.86 7.70
C GLU A 27 -14.76 5.80 7.44
N LEU A 28 -15.24 6.36 6.33
CA LEU A 28 -16.66 6.31 5.93
C LEU A 28 -17.18 4.87 5.81
N LEU A 29 -16.35 3.96 5.29
CA LEU A 29 -16.69 2.55 5.15
C LEU A 29 -16.44 1.72 6.41
N SER A 30 -15.87 2.31 7.46
CA SER A 30 -15.41 1.59 8.66
C SER A 30 -14.58 0.35 8.32
N ALA A 31 -13.73 0.47 7.30
CA ALA A 31 -12.98 -0.64 6.73
C ALA A 31 -11.73 -0.98 7.57
N ASN A 32 -11.98 -1.58 8.73
CA ASN A 32 -10.95 -1.91 9.74
C ASN A 32 -10.06 -3.11 9.36
N ASN A 33 -10.33 -3.75 8.22
CA ASN A 33 -9.50 -4.83 7.68
C ASN A 33 -8.54 -4.36 6.57
N THR A 34 -8.46 -3.05 6.32
CA THR A 34 -7.66 -2.46 5.25
C THR A 34 -6.67 -1.46 5.82
N ALA A 35 -5.37 -1.69 5.64
CA ALA A 35 -4.33 -0.73 5.95
C ALA A 35 -4.01 0.13 4.72
N ILE A 36 -3.68 1.40 4.92
CA ILE A 36 -3.21 2.30 3.87
C ILE A 36 -1.78 2.72 4.22
N ILE A 37 -0.81 2.38 3.38
CA ILE A 37 0.60 2.68 3.59
C ILE A 37 1.05 3.69 2.54
N ARG A 38 1.71 4.76 2.99
CA ARG A 38 2.29 5.76 2.11
C ARG A 38 3.72 5.38 1.73
N LEU A 39 3.98 5.40 0.43
CA LEU A 39 5.31 5.27 -0.15
C LEU A 39 5.83 6.65 -0.53
N GLU A 40 6.52 7.30 0.41
CA GLU A 40 7.02 8.68 0.27
C GLU A 40 8.26 8.78 -0.63
N SER A 41 9.11 7.74 -0.63
CA SER A 41 10.27 7.65 -1.52
C SER A 41 10.06 6.54 -2.53
N LEU A 42 10.11 6.89 -3.82
CA LEU A 42 10.02 5.91 -4.90
C LEU A 42 11.41 5.51 -5.41
N CYS A 43 12.38 6.42 -5.39
CA CYS A 43 13.73 6.19 -5.90
C CYS A 43 14.78 6.81 -4.96
N PRO A 44 15.73 6.01 -4.42
CA PRO A 44 15.84 4.56 -4.58
C PRO A 44 14.62 3.83 -3.99
N PHE A 45 14.29 2.65 -4.53
CA PHE A 45 13.10 1.91 -4.10
C PHE A 45 13.31 1.32 -2.70
N PRO A 46 12.45 1.64 -1.71
CA PRO A 46 12.70 1.36 -0.29
C PRO A 46 12.30 -0.08 0.08
N VAL A 47 13.06 -1.05 -0.42
CA VAL A 47 12.78 -2.49 -0.26
C VAL A 47 12.70 -2.91 1.21
N LEU A 48 13.66 -2.46 2.02
CA LEU A 48 13.79 -2.89 3.40
C LEU A 48 12.68 -2.31 4.27
N GLU A 49 12.44 -1.01 4.13
CA GLU A 49 11.42 -0.27 4.87
C GLU A 49 10.03 -0.76 4.51
N LEU A 50 9.76 -0.99 3.21
CA LEU A 50 8.49 -1.54 2.77
C LEU A 50 8.26 -2.94 3.34
N ASN A 51 9.25 -3.83 3.31
CA ASN A 51 9.11 -5.18 3.88
C ASN A 51 8.81 -5.14 5.37
N GLN A 52 9.54 -4.32 6.14
CA GLN A 52 9.30 -4.14 7.57
C GLN A 52 7.89 -3.62 7.86
N GLU A 53 7.37 -2.73 7.02
CA GLU A 53 5.99 -2.24 7.16
C GLU A 53 4.95 -3.31 6.83
N LEU A 54 5.18 -4.09 5.77
CA LEU A 54 4.28 -5.18 5.37
C LEU A 54 4.26 -6.32 6.41
N GLU A 55 5.39 -6.61 7.06
CA GLU A 55 5.50 -7.65 8.10
C GLU A 55 4.62 -7.37 9.34
N LYS A 56 4.25 -6.11 9.58
CA LYS A 56 3.31 -5.76 10.65
C LYS A 56 1.93 -6.39 10.46
N TYR A 57 1.56 -6.75 9.23
CA TYR A 57 0.23 -7.25 8.87
C TYR A 57 0.29 -8.71 8.41
N PRO A 58 0.45 -9.69 9.32
CA PRO A 58 0.72 -11.09 8.97
C PRO A 58 -0.43 -11.77 8.20
N ASN A 59 -1.66 -11.26 8.33
CA ASN A 59 -2.85 -11.80 7.67
C ASN A 59 -3.17 -11.10 6.34
N ALA A 60 -2.40 -10.10 5.94
CA ALA A 60 -2.60 -9.41 4.68
C ALA A 60 -2.18 -10.30 3.50
N ARG A 61 -3.13 -10.59 2.62
CA ARG A 61 -2.91 -11.40 1.41
C ARG A 61 -3.08 -10.60 0.12
N ILE A 62 -3.65 -9.41 0.23
CA ILE A 62 -3.97 -8.56 -0.92
C ILE A 62 -3.20 -7.26 -0.76
N ILE A 63 -2.34 -6.96 -1.73
CA ILE A 63 -1.62 -5.68 -1.83
C ILE A 63 -2.11 -4.98 -3.09
N ILE A 64 -2.57 -3.73 -2.95
CA ILE A 64 -3.11 -2.91 -4.03
C ILE A 64 -2.27 -1.65 -4.16
N TRP A 65 -1.90 -1.28 -5.38
CA TRP A 65 -1.38 0.06 -5.67
C TRP A 65 -2.54 0.98 -6.08
N SER A 66 -2.74 2.09 -5.38
CA SER A 66 -3.76 3.09 -5.68
C SER A 66 -3.11 4.42 -6.02
N GLN A 67 -3.54 5.02 -7.12
CA GLN A 67 -3.08 6.33 -7.60
C GLN A 67 -4.22 7.10 -8.28
N GLU A 68 -4.13 8.43 -8.29
CA GLU A 68 -5.08 9.31 -9.02
C GLU A 68 -4.73 9.36 -10.51
N GLU A 69 -3.45 9.22 -10.83
CA GLU A 69 -2.93 9.30 -12.18
C GLU A 69 -3.42 8.10 -13.02
N PRO A 70 -3.65 8.30 -14.34
CA PRO A 70 -3.90 7.20 -15.26
C PRO A 70 -2.82 6.11 -15.21
N GLN A 71 -3.15 4.88 -15.60
CA GLN A 71 -2.25 3.73 -15.52
C GLN A 71 -0.91 3.93 -16.24
N ASN A 72 -0.89 4.66 -17.35
CA ASN A 72 0.33 4.97 -18.11
C ASN A 72 1.12 6.17 -17.55
N MET A 73 0.68 6.73 -16.42
CA MET A 73 1.26 7.88 -15.72
C MET A 73 1.49 7.55 -14.24
N GLY A 74 2.06 8.52 -13.51
CA GLY A 74 2.39 8.34 -12.10
C GLY A 74 3.47 7.28 -11.92
N ALA A 75 3.42 6.57 -10.79
CA ALA A 75 4.46 5.62 -10.42
C ALA A 75 4.14 4.17 -10.81
N TRP A 76 2.96 3.87 -11.37
CA TRP A 76 2.53 2.49 -11.64
C TRP A 76 3.56 1.67 -12.42
N SER A 77 4.04 2.19 -13.56
CA SER A 77 5.01 1.49 -14.42
C SER A 77 6.37 1.29 -13.75
N PHE A 78 6.73 2.17 -12.80
CA PHE A 78 7.94 2.05 -12.00
C PHE A 78 7.76 1.03 -10.86
N ILE A 79 6.62 1.05 -10.20
CA ILE A 79 6.35 0.27 -8.99
C ILE A 79 6.02 -1.19 -9.30
N LYS A 80 5.17 -1.45 -10.31
CA LYS A 80 4.72 -2.80 -10.68
C LYS A 80 5.85 -3.84 -10.78
N PRO A 81 6.89 -3.65 -11.60
CA PRO A 81 7.95 -4.66 -11.73
C PRO A 81 8.76 -4.84 -10.44
N ARG A 82 8.92 -3.78 -9.63
CA ARG A 82 9.65 -3.85 -8.35
C ARG A 82 8.86 -4.63 -7.31
N PHE A 83 7.54 -4.46 -7.29
CA PHE A 83 6.65 -5.26 -6.46
C PHE A 83 6.63 -6.73 -6.87
N GLU A 84 6.55 -7.02 -8.16
CA GLU A 84 6.56 -8.41 -8.66
C GLU A 84 7.87 -9.13 -8.28
N ASN A 85 9.00 -8.41 -8.32
CA ASN A 85 10.30 -8.97 -7.90
C ASN A 85 10.42 -9.13 -6.38
N LEU A 86 9.90 -8.18 -5.60
CA LEU A 86 9.99 -8.18 -4.14
C LEU A 86 9.02 -9.17 -3.48
N CYS A 87 7.78 -9.20 -3.96
CA CYS A 87 6.73 -10.08 -3.48
C CYS A 87 6.70 -11.43 -4.19
N GLY A 88 7.76 -11.79 -4.95
CA GLY A 88 7.86 -12.99 -5.79
C GLY A 88 7.08 -14.18 -5.23
N ARG A 89 5.81 -14.29 -5.67
CA ARG A 89 4.80 -15.26 -5.21
C ARG A 89 4.73 -15.43 -3.68
N ARG A 90 4.16 -14.45 -2.97
CA ARG A 90 3.41 -14.75 -1.73
C ARG A 90 2.00 -15.23 -2.06
#